data_AF-A0A1N6XZQ9-F1
#
_entry.id   AF-A0A1N6XZQ9-F1
#
_cell.length_a   1.000
_cell.length_b   1.000
_cell.length_c   1.000
_cell.angle_alpha   90.00
_cell.angle_beta   90.00
_cell.angle_gamma   90.00
#
_symmetry.space_group_name_H-M   'P 1'
#
loop_
_entity.id
_entity.type
_entity.pdbx_description
1 polymer ?
#
loop_
_entity_poly.entity_id
_entity_poly.type
_entity_poly.pdbx_seq_one_letter_code
_entity_poly.pdbx_strand_id
1 'polypeptide(L)'
;MTWMNEPKGGAGMGPNMMQDMMHKGMGMCKEVMDNSMYATPEIRALFEDWSLDVEKQIIGHLADEDNVDVNELADKVGVSLNSLFFFLTRLANKGKIRVQDVKMELIDPE
;
A
#
# COMPACT_ATOMS: atom_id res chain seq x y z
N MET A 1 -5.23 62.70 -13.54
CA MET A 1 -6.05 61.63 -12.91
C MET A 1 -6.67 60.80 -14.02
N THR A 2 -5.94 59.78 -14.52
CA THR A 2 -6.47 58.73 -15.39
C THR A 2 -5.53 57.52 -15.31
N TRP A 3 -5.96 56.57 -14.48
CA TRP A 3 -5.86 55.11 -14.58
C TRP A 3 -5.00 54.48 -15.68
N MET A 4 -4.05 53.63 -15.27
CA MET A 4 -3.88 52.29 -15.85
C MET A 4 -3.15 51.39 -14.83
N ASN A 5 -3.88 50.43 -14.27
CA ASN A 5 -3.40 49.39 -13.38
C ASN A 5 -3.74 48.02 -14.00
N GLU A 6 -2.74 47.13 -14.01
CA GLU A 6 -2.75 45.66 -14.18
C GLU A 6 -3.14 45.04 -15.55
N PRO A 7 -2.52 43.88 -15.91
CA PRO A 7 -3.01 42.63 -15.35
C PRO A 7 -1.96 41.76 -14.65
N LYS A 8 -2.49 41.11 -13.62
CA LYS A 8 -2.01 40.00 -12.81
C LYS A 8 -1.71 38.75 -13.63
N GLY A 9 -0.79 37.94 -13.11
CA GLY A 9 -1.02 36.51 -12.88
C GLY A 9 -0.94 35.56 -14.08
N GLY A 10 0.06 34.70 -14.07
CA GLY A 10 0.11 33.52 -14.94
C GLY A 10 1.47 32.85 -14.87
N ALA A 11 1.76 32.20 -13.75
CA ALA A 11 2.88 31.26 -13.66
C ALA A 11 2.64 30.13 -14.67
N GLY A 12 3.20 30.26 -15.87
CA GLY A 12 3.21 29.21 -16.86
C GLY A 12 4.05 28.05 -16.32
N MET A 13 3.39 26.92 -16.01
CA MET A 13 4.05 25.62 -15.88
C MET A 13 4.80 25.38 -17.20
N GLY A 14 6.12 25.60 -17.19
CA GLY A 14 6.94 25.45 -18.38
C GLY A 14 6.89 23.99 -18.88
N PRO A 15 7.02 23.75 -20.21
CA PRO A 15 7.00 22.40 -20.80
C PRO A 15 7.94 21.40 -20.12
N ASN A 16 9.00 21.90 -19.49
CA ASN A 16 9.98 21.11 -18.76
C ASN A 16 9.40 20.44 -17.50
N MET A 17 8.39 21.01 -16.84
CA MET A 17 7.79 20.42 -15.63
C MET A 17 6.92 19.19 -15.94
N MET A 18 6.20 19.22 -17.06
CA MET A 18 5.43 18.06 -17.54
C MET A 18 6.37 16.89 -17.90
N GLN A 19 7.52 17.22 -18.51
CA GLN A 19 8.54 16.28 -18.92
C GLN A 19 9.29 15.67 -17.72
N ASP A 20 9.54 16.48 -16.68
CA ASP A 20 10.10 16.07 -15.40
C ASP A 20 9.14 15.14 -14.63
N MET A 21 7.83 15.42 -14.65
CA MET A 21 6.84 14.56 -14.02
C MET A 21 6.70 13.21 -14.74
N MET A 22 6.73 13.18 -16.08
CA MET A 22 6.74 11.91 -16.81
C MET A 22 8.02 11.11 -16.55
N HIS A 23 9.19 11.75 -16.48
CA HIS A 23 10.44 11.08 -16.13
C HIS A 23 10.44 10.52 -14.71
N LYS A 24 9.94 11.29 -13.72
CA LYS A 24 9.83 10.84 -12.33
C LYS A 24 8.79 9.71 -12.17
N GLY A 25 7.67 9.78 -12.88
CA GLY A 25 6.66 8.73 -12.91
C GLY A 25 7.15 7.42 -13.53
N MET A 26 7.98 7.50 -14.59
CA MET A 26 8.64 6.32 -15.18
C MET A 26 9.74 5.74 -14.30
N GLY A 27 10.49 6.59 -13.57
CA GLY A 27 11.52 6.14 -12.63
C GLY A 27 10.94 5.30 -11.48
N MET A 28 9.78 5.70 -10.96
CA MET A 28 9.11 4.99 -9.87
C MET A 28 8.55 3.62 -10.32
N CYS A 29 8.13 3.47 -11.58
CA CYS A 29 7.77 2.18 -12.16
C CYS A 29 9.00 1.27 -12.36
N LYS A 30 10.19 1.85 -12.58
CA LYS A 30 11.42 1.09 -12.83
C LYS A 30 11.93 0.39 -11.56
N GLU A 31 11.93 1.06 -10.42
CA GLU A 31 12.36 0.44 -9.14
C GLU A 31 11.39 -0.68 -8.68
N VAL A 32 10.09 -0.53 -8.94
CA VAL A 32 9.08 -1.58 -8.67
C VAL A 32 9.19 -2.75 -9.66
N MET A 33 9.57 -2.49 -10.92
CA MET A 33 9.87 -3.53 -11.90
C MET A 33 11.16 -4.28 -11.57
N ASP A 34 12.22 -3.56 -11.17
CA ASP A 34 13.51 -4.18 -10.87
C ASP A 34 13.36 -5.21 -9.74
N ASN A 35 12.57 -4.95 -8.68
CA ASN A 35 12.36 -5.94 -7.61
C ASN A 35 11.43 -7.11 -7.96
N SER A 36 10.52 -6.96 -8.93
CA SER A 36 9.56 -8.01 -9.29
C SER A 36 10.06 -8.96 -10.39
N MET A 37 11.12 -8.61 -11.10
CA MET A 37 11.66 -9.41 -12.22
C MET A 37 12.64 -10.54 -11.83
N TYR A 38 13.03 -10.68 -10.56
CA TYR A 38 14.02 -11.69 -10.15
C TYR A 38 13.49 -13.12 -9.97
N ALA A 39 12.18 -13.30 -9.73
CA ALA A 39 11.61 -14.63 -9.49
C ALA A 39 11.08 -15.26 -10.78
N THR A 40 11.42 -16.52 -11.03
CA THR A 40 10.85 -17.29 -12.14
C THR A 40 9.34 -17.48 -11.95
N PRO A 41 8.56 -17.74 -13.02
CA PRO A 41 7.11 -17.95 -12.92
C PRO A 41 6.70 -18.99 -11.88
N GLU A 42 7.50 -20.04 -11.72
CA GLU A 42 7.27 -21.12 -10.76
C GLU A 42 7.39 -20.62 -9.32
N ILE A 43 8.42 -19.83 -9.01
CA ILE A 43 8.60 -19.26 -7.66
C ILE A 43 7.49 -18.26 -7.34
N ARG A 44 7.04 -17.48 -8.32
CA ARG A 44 5.88 -16.58 -8.15
C ARG A 44 4.61 -17.36 -7.87
N ALA A 45 4.37 -18.47 -8.58
CA ALA A 45 3.21 -19.32 -8.35
C ALA A 45 3.21 -19.90 -6.92
N LEU A 46 4.36 -20.42 -6.45
CA LEU A 46 4.50 -20.89 -5.07
C LEU A 46 4.20 -19.79 -4.04
N PHE A 47 4.65 -18.56 -4.29
CA PHE A 47 4.35 -17.43 -3.42
C PHE A 47 2.87 -17.07 -3.42
N GLU A 48 2.19 -17.08 -4.58
CA GLU A 48 0.76 -16.79 -4.65
C GLU A 48 -0.07 -17.90 -3.97
N ASP A 49 0.29 -19.17 -4.17
CA ASP A 49 -0.40 -20.29 -3.50
C ASP A 49 -0.25 -20.19 -1.98
N TRP A 50 0.96 -19.97 -1.49
CA TRP A 50 1.20 -19.71 -0.06
C TRP A 50 0.43 -18.49 0.44
N SER A 51 0.43 -17.38 -0.32
CA SER A 51 -0.29 -16.15 0.03
C SER A 51 -1.79 -16.39 0.14
N LEU A 52 -2.36 -17.24 -0.72
CA LEU A 52 -3.78 -17.60 -0.66
C LEU A 52 -4.09 -18.44 0.58
N ASP A 53 -3.20 -19.34 0.98
CA ASP A 53 -3.37 -20.12 2.21
C ASP A 53 -3.24 -19.28 3.48
N VAL A 54 -2.35 -18.28 3.47
CA VAL A 54 -2.29 -17.26 4.53
C VAL A 54 -3.59 -16.45 4.60
N GLU A 55 -4.12 -15.99 3.45
CA GLU A 55 -5.41 -15.29 3.41
C GLU A 55 -6.56 -16.13 3.99
N LYS A 56 -6.60 -17.44 3.69
CA LYS A 56 -7.62 -18.35 4.23
C LYS A 56 -7.52 -18.49 5.75
N GLN A 57 -6.32 -18.63 6.29
CA GLN A 57 -6.10 -18.73 7.74
C GLN A 57 -6.56 -17.46 8.45
N ILE A 58 -6.19 -16.29 7.93
CA ILE A 58 -6.63 -14.99 8.48
C ILE A 58 -8.16 -14.91 8.51
N ILE A 59 -8.83 -15.24 7.40
CA ILE A 59 -10.30 -15.22 7.34
C ILE A 59 -10.91 -16.21 8.33
N GLY A 60 -10.32 -17.40 8.48
CA GLY A 60 -10.76 -18.39 9.46
C GLY A 60 -10.74 -17.83 10.88
N HIS A 61 -9.62 -17.24 11.29
CA HIS A 61 -9.50 -16.61 12.61
C HIS A 61 -10.47 -15.45 12.82
N LEU A 62 -10.69 -14.62 11.81
CA LEU A 62 -11.64 -13.49 11.88
C LEU A 62 -13.11 -13.93 11.92
N ALA A 63 -13.43 -15.15 11.47
CA ALA A 63 -14.81 -15.66 11.49
C ALA A 63 -15.22 -16.20 12.87
N ASP A 64 -14.25 -16.64 13.67
CA ASP A 64 -14.49 -17.29 14.96
C ASP A 64 -14.47 -16.31 16.15
N GLU A 65 -13.87 -15.12 15.97
CA GLU A 65 -13.61 -14.15 17.04
C GLU A 65 -14.12 -12.74 16.65
N ASP A 66 -14.98 -12.14 17.48
CA ASP A 66 -15.54 -10.78 17.25
C ASP A 66 -14.50 -9.65 17.42
N ASN A 67 -13.42 -9.91 18.17
CA ASN A 67 -12.34 -8.98 18.43
C ASN A 67 -11.01 -9.72 18.44
N VAL A 68 -10.19 -9.47 17.41
CA VAL A 68 -8.92 -10.17 17.20
C VAL A 68 -7.76 -9.24 17.48
N ASP A 69 -6.88 -9.63 18.40
CA ASP A 69 -5.59 -8.95 18.58
C ASP A 69 -4.70 -9.22 17.38
N VAL A 70 -4.22 -8.15 16.74
CA VAL A 70 -3.44 -8.21 15.51
C VAL A 70 -2.05 -8.82 15.74
N ASN A 71 -1.47 -8.67 16.94
CA ASN A 71 -0.20 -9.30 17.30
C ASN A 71 -0.38 -10.82 17.45
N GLU A 72 -1.41 -11.24 18.19
CA GLU A 72 -1.71 -12.67 18.35
C GLU A 72 -2.05 -13.32 17.00
N LEU A 73 -2.78 -12.61 16.13
CA LEU A 73 -3.09 -13.09 14.78
C LEU A 73 -1.82 -13.26 13.94
N ALA A 74 -0.86 -12.35 14.04
CA ALA A 74 0.40 -12.44 13.31
C ALA A 74 1.18 -13.69 13.71
N ASP A 75 1.25 -13.94 15.03
CA ASP A 75 1.90 -15.13 15.59
C ASP A 75 1.19 -16.43 15.21
N LYS A 76 -0.16 -16.47 15.31
CA LYS A 76 -0.98 -17.64 14.91
C LYS A 76 -0.78 -18.01 13.44
N VAL A 77 -0.69 -17.01 12.56
CA VAL A 77 -0.54 -17.20 11.11
C VAL A 77 0.93 -17.40 10.71
N GLY A 78 1.88 -17.07 11.58
CA GLY A 78 3.31 -17.25 11.34
C GLY A 78 3.91 -16.21 10.39
N VAL A 79 3.41 -14.97 10.43
CA VAL A 79 3.90 -13.86 9.60
C VAL A 79 4.29 -12.67 10.47
N SER A 80 5.13 -11.78 9.95
CA SER A 80 5.42 -10.53 10.65
C SER A 80 4.18 -9.63 10.74
N LEU A 81 4.11 -8.77 11.75
CA LEU A 81 3.00 -7.81 11.91
C LEU A 81 2.83 -6.91 10.67
N ASN A 82 3.93 -6.47 10.06
CA ASN A 82 3.90 -5.67 8.82
C ASN A 82 3.30 -6.46 7.65
N SER A 83 3.67 -7.73 7.52
CA SER A 83 3.10 -8.63 6.51
C SER A 83 1.60 -8.86 6.77
N LEU A 84 1.19 -9.01 8.03
CA LEU A 84 -0.22 -9.15 8.38
C LEU A 84 -1.02 -7.91 7.97
N PHE A 85 -0.53 -6.70 8.25
CA PHE A 85 -1.18 -5.47 7.79
C PHE A 85 -1.32 -5.39 6.26
N PHE A 86 -0.31 -5.87 5.53
CA PHE A 86 -0.41 -6.00 4.08
C PHE A 86 -1.54 -6.95 3.67
N PHE A 87 -1.63 -8.13 4.27
CA PHE A 87 -2.72 -9.09 3.99
C PHE A 87 -4.09 -8.54 4.36
N LEU A 88 -4.24 -7.91 5.53
CA LEU A 88 -5.50 -7.29 5.96
C LEU A 88 -5.94 -6.19 4.98
N THR A 89 -5.01 -5.35 4.54
CA THR A 89 -5.29 -4.32 3.53
C THR A 89 -5.68 -4.94 2.19
N ARG A 90 -4.98 -5.99 1.74
CA ARG A 90 -5.32 -6.73 0.51
C ARG A 90 -6.71 -7.35 0.60
N LEU A 91 -7.07 -7.94 1.74
CA LEU A 91 -8.38 -8.55 2.00
C LEU A 91 -9.50 -7.50 2.05
N ALA A 92 -9.26 -6.35 2.68
CA ALA A 92 -10.20 -5.25 2.75
C ALA A 92 -10.46 -4.65 1.34
N ASN A 93 -9.40 -4.47 0.54
CA ASN A 93 -9.51 -4.01 -0.84
C ASN A 93 -10.26 -5.00 -1.74
N LYS A 94 -10.15 -6.30 -1.46
CA LYS A 94 -10.94 -7.36 -2.11
C LYS A 94 -12.40 -7.43 -1.60
N GLY A 95 -12.77 -6.62 -0.61
CA GLY A 95 -14.11 -6.63 0.00
C GLY A 95 -14.41 -7.86 0.84
N LYS A 96 -13.39 -8.65 1.22
CA LYS A 96 -13.55 -9.88 2.01
C LYS A 96 -13.72 -9.60 3.50
N ILE A 97 -13.17 -8.47 3.98
CA ILE A 97 -13.25 -8.04 5.38
C ILE A 97 -13.56 -6.54 5.44
N ARG A 98 -14.08 -6.09 6.58
CA ARG A 98 -14.28 -4.67 6.88
C ARG A 98 -13.54 -4.32 8.17
N VAL A 99 -12.61 -3.39 8.07
CA VAL A 99 -11.93 -2.82 9.24
C VAL A 99 -12.83 -1.72 9.83
N GLN A 100 -13.18 -1.84 11.11
CA GLN A 100 -14.09 -0.90 11.78
C GLN A 100 -13.36 0.01 12.77
N ASP A 101 -12.48 -0.57 13.59
CA ASP A 101 -11.70 0.16 14.58
C ASP A 101 -10.23 -0.24 14.47
N VAL A 102 -9.33 0.73 14.60
CA VAL A 102 -7.89 0.53 14.56
C VAL A 102 -7.27 1.34 15.68
N LYS A 103 -6.78 0.64 16.70
CA LYS A 103 -6.00 1.25 17.77
C LYS A 103 -4.56 1.46 17.28
N MET A 104 -4.07 2.69 17.37
CA MET A 104 -2.68 3.04 17.04
C MET A 104 -2.02 3.71 18.25
N GLU A 105 -0.79 3.32 18.52
CA GLU A 105 0.04 3.93 19.56
C GLU A 105 1.29 4.51 18.92
N LEU A 106 1.67 5.71 19.34
CA LEU A 106 2.85 6.39 18.82
C LEU A 106 4.07 5.83 19.55
N ILE A 107 4.99 5.22 18.81
CA ILE A 107 6.26 4.73 19.35
C ILE A 107 7.30 5.81 19.05
N ASP A 108 7.75 6.49 20.12
CA ASP A 108 8.79 7.53 20.20
C ASP A 108 8.98 8.44 18.96
N PRO A 109 8.49 9.69 19.00
CA PRO A 109 8.82 10.70 18.02
C PRO A 109 10.16 11.34 18.38
N GLU A 110 11.28 10.72 17.98
CA GLU A 110 12.54 11.49 17.90
C GLU A 110 12.47 12.54 16.78
#